data_AF-A0A1I9G973-F1
#
_entry.id   AF-A0A1I9G973-F1
#
_cell.length_a   1.000
_cell.length_b   1.000
_cell.length_c   1.000
_cell.angle_alpha   90.00
_cell.angle_beta   90.00
_cell.angle_gamma   90.00
#
_symmetry.space_group_name_H-M   'P 1'
#
loop_
_entity.id
_entity.type
_entity.pdbx_description
1 polymer ?
#
loop_
_entity_poly.entity_id
_entity_poly.type
_entity_poly.pdbx_seq_one_letter_code
_entity_poly.pdbx_strand_id
1 'polypeptide(L)'
;MNLASQSVLEGLNACFDHRHHLFIPELNRTFDIGVGDRKTRFFACQNPCSQGGNRRKLPKSYVNRFTSIYVAEMDTSDFFEVIRSSFGSVLIDDIIQSMVNVNKSITNLMAEDPEFLRKGSPFEFNLRDLLRWAQLTVEVS
;
A
#
# COMPACT_ATOMS: atom_id res chain seq x y z
N MET A 1 -6.26 5.34 -5.84
CA MET A 1 -7.34 6.05 -6.60
C MET A 1 -7.47 7.51 -6.19
N ASN A 2 -7.38 7.84 -4.91
CA ASN A 2 -7.66 9.19 -4.39
C ASN A 2 -6.56 10.27 -4.59
N LEU A 3 -5.56 9.95 -5.42
CA LEU A 3 -4.53 10.87 -5.92
C LEU A 3 -4.79 11.34 -7.36
N ALA A 4 -5.76 10.72 -8.06
CA ALA A 4 -6.08 11.06 -9.44
C ALA A 4 -6.74 12.44 -9.56
N SER A 5 -6.61 13.06 -10.73
CA SER A 5 -7.37 14.27 -11.07
C SER A 5 -8.86 13.95 -11.18
N GLN A 6 -9.70 14.99 -11.07
CA GLN A 6 -11.15 14.82 -11.23
C GLN A 6 -11.50 14.32 -12.64
N SER A 7 -10.82 14.82 -13.68
CA SER A 7 -11.03 14.39 -15.06
C SER A 7 -10.70 12.91 -15.28
N VAL A 8 -9.61 12.41 -14.69
CA VAL A 8 -9.24 10.98 -14.76
C VAL A 8 -10.28 10.13 -14.05
N LEU A 9 -10.73 10.54 -12.86
CA LEU A 9 -11.81 9.84 -12.18
C LEU A 9 -13.05 9.80 -13.08
N GLU A 10 -13.53 10.95 -13.56
CA GLU A 10 -14.72 11.05 -14.43
C GLU A 10 -14.63 10.17 -15.68
N GLY A 11 -13.46 10.08 -16.32
CA GLY A 11 -13.23 9.17 -17.44
C GLY A 11 -13.36 7.69 -17.06
N LEU A 12 -13.02 7.32 -15.82
CA LEU A 12 -13.15 5.96 -15.30
C LEU A 12 -14.56 5.61 -14.81
N ASN A 13 -15.48 6.57 -14.67
CA ASN A 13 -16.84 6.26 -14.19
C ASN A 13 -17.52 5.20 -15.05
N ALA A 14 -17.43 5.33 -16.38
CA ALA A 14 -18.04 4.38 -17.31
C ALA A 14 -17.43 2.97 -17.22
N CYS A 15 -16.24 2.83 -16.63
CA CYS A 15 -15.62 1.54 -16.39
C CYS A 15 -16.25 0.79 -15.20
N PHE A 16 -16.79 1.53 -14.23
CA PHE A 16 -17.26 1.00 -12.95
C PHE A 16 -18.78 0.85 -12.87
N ASP A 17 -19.52 1.26 -13.91
CA ASP A 17 -20.96 1.01 -14.00
C ASP A 17 -21.28 0.00 -15.12
N HIS A 18 -22.57 -0.25 -15.31
CA HIS A 18 -23.12 -1.22 -16.26
C HIS A 18 -22.64 -1.04 -17.71
N ARG A 19 -22.10 0.14 -18.06
CA ARG A 19 -21.63 0.40 -19.41
C ARG A 19 -20.36 -0.37 -19.73
N HIS A 20 -19.46 -0.57 -18.77
CA HIS A 20 -18.18 -1.25 -19.01
C HIS A 20 -17.39 -0.65 -20.19
N HIS A 21 -17.33 0.68 -20.27
CA HIS A 21 -16.63 1.38 -21.36
C HIS A 21 -15.50 2.24 -20.80
N LEU A 22 -14.42 2.37 -21.57
CA LEU A 22 -13.34 3.33 -21.34
C LEU A 22 -13.27 4.28 -22.52
N PHE A 23 -13.51 5.57 -22.28
CA PHE A 23 -13.35 6.60 -23.29
C PHE A 23 -11.97 7.26 -23.13
N ILE A 24 -11.24 7.38 -24.25
CA ILE A 24 -9.93 8.06 -24.31
C ILE A 24 -10.08 9.32 -25.16
N PRO A 25 -10.11 10.53 -24.54
CA PRO A 25 -10.32 11.79 -25.25
C PRO A 25 -9.30 12.07 -26.35
N GLU A 26 -8.03 11.74 -26.09
CA GLU A 26 -6.90 11.98 -27.01
C GLU A 26 -7.03 11.17 -28.30
N LEU A 27 -7.73 10.04 -28.24
CA LEU A 27 -7.98 9.17 -29.39
C LEU A 27 -9.38 9.38 -29.97
N ASN A 28 -10.24 10.14 -29.28
CA ASN A 28 -11.67 10.24 -29.55
C ASN A 28 -12.33 8.86 -29.76
N ARG A 29 -12.00 7.90 -28.88
CA ARG A 29 -12.43 6.50 -29.01
C ARG A 29 -12.89 5.92 -27.70
N THR A 30 -13.90 5.05 -27.80
CA THR A 30 -14.43 4.24 -26.70
C THR A 30 -13.98 2.78 -26.88
N PHE A 31 -13.60 2.15 -25.78
CA PHE A 31 -13.19 0.76 -25.71
C PHE A 31 -14.10 0.02 -24.74
N ASP A 32 -14.63 -1.12 -25.16
CA ASP A 32 -15.43 -1.97 -24.29
C ASP A 32 -14.50 -2.81 -23.42
N ILE A 33 -14.69 -2.76 -22.11
CA ILE A 33 -13.84 -3.42 -21.13
C ILE A 33 -14.58 -4.60 -20.50
N GLY A 34 -14.18 -5.82 -20.87
CA GLY A 34 -14.77 -7.04 -20.30
C GLY A 34 -16.00 -7.55 -21.06
N VAL A 35 -15.94 -7.53 -22.39
CA VAL A 35 -16.95 -8.12 -23.28
C VAL A 35 -16.81 -9.65 -23.34
N GLY A 36 -17.95 -10.34 -23.41
CA GLY A 36 -18.03 -11.80 -23.55
C GLY A 36 -17.73 -12.52 -22.23
N ASP A 37 -17.05 -13.67 -22.31
CA ASP A 37 -16.79 -14.51 -21.12
C ASP A 37 -15.66 -13.98 -20.21
N ARG A 38 -15.03 -12.85 -20.57
CA ARG A 38 -13.92 -12.27 -19.82
C ARG A 38 -14.39 -11.09 -18.98
N LYS A 39 -14.63 -11.31 -17.70
CA LYS A 39 -14.97 -10.24 -16.76
C LYS A 39 -13.73 -9.49 -16.28
N THR A 40 -13.66 -8.18 -16.56
CA THR A 40 -12.63 -7.30 -15.98
C THR A 40 -12.97 -6.98 -14.53
N ARG A 41 -12.00 -7.07 -13.62
CA ARG A 41 -12.14 -6.68 -12.21
C ARG A 41 -11.18 -5.55 -11.88
N PHE A 42 -11.65 -4.59 -11.09
CA PHE A 42 -10.88 -3.45 -10.65
C PHE A 42 -10.51 -3.59 -9.18
N PHE A 43 -9.21 -3.40 -8.90
CA PHE A 43 -8.70 -3.24 -7.54
C PHE A 43 -8.25 -1.79 -7.37
N ALA A 44 -8.66 -1.15 -6.29
CA ALA A 44 -8.33 0.23 -6.01
C ALA A 44 -7.96 0.39 -4.54
N CYS A 45 -6.85 1.08 -4.29
CA CYS A 45 -6.47 1.49 -2.94
C CYS A 45 -6.92 2.93 -2.69
N GLN A 46 -7.34 3.20 -1.45
CA GLN A 46 -7.56 4.54 -0.92
C GLN A 46 -6.42 4.87 0.05
N ASN A 47 -5.51 5.75 -0.37
CA ASN A 47 -4.38 6.12 0.46
C ASN A 47 -4.88 6.98 1.64
N PRO A 48 -4.33 6.80 2.86
CA PRO A 48 -4.69 7.59 4.03
C PRO A 48 -4.58 9.09 3.74
N CYS A 49 -5.64 9.85 4.06
CA CYS A 49 -5.69 11.29 3.80
C CYS A 49 -4.73 12.09 4.71
N SER A 50 -4.37 11.54 5.87
CA SER A 50 -3.47 12.14 6.86
C SER A 50 -2.03 12.30 6.38
N GLN A 51 -1.58 11.50 5.42
CA GLN A 51 -0.20 11.47 4.94
C GLN A 51 0.12 12.50 3.82
N GLY A 52 -0.70 13.56 3.68
CA GLY A 52 -0.42 14.69 2.78
C GLY A 52 -0.38 14.34 1.28
N GLY A 53 0.14 15.24 0.44
CA GLY A 53 0.39 14.97 -0.98
C GLY A 53 -0.85 14.91 -1.88
N ASN A 54 -1.80 15.85 -1.73
CA ASN A 54 -3.04 15.93 -2.54
C ASN A 54 -3.98 14.71 -2.43
N ARG A 55 -3.83 13.88 -1.39
CA ARG A 55 -4.73 12.75 -1.08
C ARG A 55 -6.08 13.28 -0.64
N ARG A 56 -7.08 13.22 -1.52
CA ARG A 56 -8.44 13.69 -1.24
C ARG A 56 -9.32 12.54 -0.76
N LYS A 57 -10.46 12.85 -0.14
CA LYS A 57 -11.52 11.85 0.02
C LYS A 57 -12.13 11.58 -1.35
N LEU A 58 -12.39 10.31 -1.67
CA LEU A 58 -13.11 9.97 -2.89
C LEU A 58 -14.58 10.41 -2.77
N PRO A 59 -15.20 10.89 -3.85
CA PRO A 59 -16.63 11.17 -3.85
C PRO A 59 -17.42 9.90 -3.49
N LYS A 60 -18.51 10.06 -2.72
CA LYS A 60 -19.37 8.94 -2.28
C LYS A 60 -19.86 8.09 -3.46
N SER A 61 -20.09 8.70 -4.62
CA SER A 61 -20.48 8.04 -5.87
C SER A 61 -19.44 7.04 -6.39
N TYR A 62 -18.15 7.22 -6.10
CA TYR A 62 -17.11 6.24 -6.41
C TYR A 62 -17.06 5.14 -5.37
N VAL A 63 -17.04 5.51 -4.09
CA VAL A 63 -16.96 4.54 -3.00
C VAL A 63 -18.10 3.52 -3.10
N ASN A 64 -19.30 3.96 -3.44
CA ASN A 64 -20.46 3.09 -3.61
C ASN A 64 -20.37 2.11 -4.80
N ARG A 65 -19.44 2.29 -5.74
CA ARG A 65 -19.22 1.37 -6.87
C ARG A 65 -18.20 0.28 -6.55
N PHE A 66 -17.50 0.40 -5.43
CA PHE A 66 -16.53 -0.59 -4.96
C PHE A 66 -17.08 -1.33 -3.73
N THR A 67 -16.67 -2.58 -3.59
CA THR A 67 -16.73 -3.26 -2.30
C THR A 67 -15.55 -2.78 -1.46
N SER A 68 -15.83 -2.04 -0.39
CA SER A 68 -14.80 -1.56 0.54
C SER A 68 -14.37 -2.68 1.46
N ILE A 69 -13.07 -3.00 1.44
CA ILE A 69 -12.42 -3.95 2.34
C ILE A 69 -11.45 -3.17 3.21
N TYR A 70 -11.57 -3.32 4.53
CA TYR A 70 -10.61 -2.77 5.47
C TYR A 70 -9.54 -3.82 5.75
N VAL A 71 -8.27 -3.44 5.58
CA VAL A 71 -7.12 -4.28 5.92
C VAL A 71 -6.50 -3.68 7.17
N ALA A 72 -6.35 -4.49 8.22
CA ALA A 72 -5.69 -4.06 9.45
C ALA A 72 -4.19 -3.80 9.19
N GLU A 73 -3.61 -2.90 9.98
CA GLU A 73 -2.16 -2.71 9.98
C GLU A 73 -1.48 -3.96 10.54
N MET A 74 -0.32 -4.30 9.99
CA MET A 74 0.50 -5.41 10.48
C MET A 74 1.09 -5.08 11.83
N ASP A 75 1.14 -6.07 12.72
CA ASP A 75 1.81 -5.95 14.00
C ASP A 75 3.20 -6.62 14.01
N THR A 76 3.86 -6.59 15.16
CA THR A 76 5.19 -7.20 15.30
C THR A 76 5.20 -8.72 15.11
N SER A 77 4.09 -9.39 15.41
CA SER A 77 3.99 -10.83 15.17
C SER A 77 3.88 -11.13 13.68
N ASP A 78 3.14 -10.31 12.92
CA ASP A 78 3.11 -10.40 11.46
C ASP A 78 4.50 -10.20 10.85
N PHE A 79 5.25 -9.21 11.33
CA PHE A 79 6.62 -8.97 10.86
C PHE A 79 7.54 -10.15 11.14
N PHE A 80 7.46 -10.73 12.33
CA PHE A 80 8.22 -11.92 12.69
C PHE A 80 7.90 -13.08 11.75
N GLU A 81 6.62 -13.40 11.56
CA GLU A 81 6.20 -14.52 10.72
C GLU A 81 6.58 -14.33 9.25
N VAL A 82 6.49 -13.11 8.70
CA VAL A 82 6.90 -12.84 7.31
C VAL A 82 8.41 -13.02 7.13
N ILE A 83 9.23 -12.50 8.05
CA ILE A 83 10.69 -12.66 7.96
C ILE A 83 11.06 -14.13 8.18
N ARG A 84 10.46 -14.80 9.15
CA ARG A 84 10.69 -16.23 9.42
C ARG A 84 10.32 -17.10 8.23
N SER A 85 9.19 -16.85 7.59
CA SER A 85 8.78 -17.54 6.37
C SER A 85 9.78 -17.32 5.22
N SER A 86 10.34 -16.11 5.12
CA SER A 86 11.25 -15.74 4.02
C SER A 86 12.70 -16.20 4.25
N PHE A 87 13.18 -16.21 5.50
CA PHE A 87 14.60 -16.35 5.86
C PHE A 87 14.89 -17.39 6.95
N GLY A 88 13.89 -18.06 7.50
CA GLY A 88 14.04 -18.98 8.64
C GLY A 88 14.85 -20.26 8.37
N SER A 89 15.24 -20.51 7.12
CA SER A 89 16.20 -21.57 6.77
C SER A 89 17.65 -21.19 7.06
N VAL A 90 17.94 -19.90 7.19
CA VAL A 90 19.29 -19.36 7.42
C VAL A 90 19.36 -18.59 8.74
N LEU A 91 18.36 -17.75 9.02
CA LEU A 91 18.28 -16.97 10.24
C LEU A 91 17.52 -17.74 11.32
N ILE A 92 18.09 -17.79 12.53
CA ILE A 92 17.42 -18.36 13.69
C ILE A 92 16.37 -17.39 14.26
N ASP A 93 15.33 -17.93 14.90
CA ASP A 93 14.20 -17.16 15.43
C ASP A 93 14.64 -16.02 16.36
N ASP A 94 15.67 -16.21 17.19
CA ASP A 94 16.19 -15.18 18.10
C ASP A 94 16.69 -13.93 17.36
N ILE A 95 17.41 -14.11 16.24
CA ILE A 95 17.90 -13.00 15.42
C ILE A 95 16.74 -12.26 14.78
N ILE A 96 15.76 -12.99 14.25
CA ILE A 96 14.55 -12.40 13.64
C ILE A 96 13.78 -11.60 14.69
N GLN A 97 13.60 -12.15 15.89
CA GLN A 97 12.93 -11.47 17.00
C GLN A 97 13.67 -10.21 17.41
N SER A 98 15.01 -10.24 17.48
CA SER A 98 15.83 -9.05 17.73
C SER A 98 15.62 -7.97 16.66
N MET A 99 15.56 -8.34 15.38
CA MET A 99 15.33 -7.37 14.29
C MET A 99 13.96 -6.70 14.41
N VAL A 100 12.91 -7.48 14.67
CA VAL A 100 11.55 -6.97 14.88
C VAL A 100 11.48 -6.05 16.11
N ASN A 101 12.14 -6.42 17.21
CA ASN A 101 12.19 -5.61 18.42
C ASN A 101 12.87 -4.26 18.18
N VAL A 102 13.96 -4.24 17.39
CA VAL A 102 14.63 -2.99 17.00
C VAL A 102 13.69 -2.10 16.18
N ASN A 103 12.96 -2.64 15.20
CA ASN A 103 11.97 -1.87 14.45
C ASN A 103 10.88 -1.29 15.37
N LYS A 104 10.36 -2.08 16.32
CA LYS A 104 9.38 -1.61 17.31
C LYS A 104 9.93 -0.47 18.17
N SER A 105 11.16 -0.60 18.67
CA SER A 105 11.80 0.45 19.47
C SER A 105 12.00 1.74 18.68
N ILE A 106 12.40 1.66 17.41
CA ILE A 106 12.52 2.83 16.53
C ILE A 106 11.16 3.52 16.37
N THR A 107 10.10 2.75 16.08
CA THR A 107 8.75 3.29 15.91
C THR A 107 8.26 3.99 17.19
N ASN A 108 8.52 3.43 18.37
CA ASN A 108 8.18 4.06 19.65
C ASN A 108 8.95 5.37 19.86
N LEU A 109 10.27 5.37 19.60
CA LEU A 109 11.10 6.58 19.71
C LEU A 109 10.62 7.69 18.76
N MET A 110 10.22 7.33 17.53
CA MET A 110 9.67 8.28 16.57
C MET A 110 8.33 8.89 17.01
N ALA A 111 7.53 8.15 17.78
CA ALA A 111 6.27 8.64 18.33
C ALA A 111 6.47 9.56 19.55
N GLU A 112 7.49 9.29 20.36
CA GLU A 112 7.77 10.02 21.60
C GLU A 112 8.63 11.27 21.40
N ASP A 113 9.60 11.24 20.47
CA ASP A 113 10.57 12.30 20.24
C ASP A 113 10.45 12.90 18.81
N PRO A 114 9.80 14.06 18.65
CA PRO A 114 9.70 14.75 17.37
C PRO A 114 11.04 15.24 16.79
N GLU A 115 12.08 15.37 17.63
CA GLU A 115 13.41 15.82 17.19
C GLU A 115 14.28 14.66 16.68
N PHE A 116 13.98 13.41 17.07
CA PHE A 116 14.72 12.20 16.70
C PHE A 116 14.98 12.10 15.19
N LEU A 117 14.07 12.63 14.36
CA LEU A 117 14.18 12.61 12.90
C LEU A 117 13.85 13.95 12.25
N ARG A 118 14.41 15.05 12.78
CA ARG A 118 14.15 16.41 12.26
C ARG A 118 14.58 16.66 10.81
N LYS A 119 15.54 15.89 10.27
CA LYS A 119 16.16 16.16 8.95
C LYS A 119 15.81 15.06 7.94
N GLY A 120 14.79 15.29 7.10
CA GLY A 120 14.38 14.36 6.03
C GLY A 120 13.01 13.68 6.23
N SER A 121 12.23 14.16 7.21
CA SER A 121 10.86 13.70 7.49
C SER A 121 9.93 13.83 6.27
N PRO A 122 8.92 12.94 6.10
CA PRO A 122 8.56 11.82 6.98
C PRO A 122 9.43 10.58 6.78
N PHE A 123 9.77 9.93 7.89
CA PHE A 123 10.42 8.62 7.91
C PHE A 123 9.40 7.57 8.31
N GLU A 124 9.50 6.38 7.73
CA GLU A 124 8.70 5.23 8.10
C GLU A 124 9.63 4.03 8.07
N PHE A 125 9.75 3.32 9.20
CA PHE A 125 10.52 2.08 9.28
C PHE A 125 9.52 0.91 9.22
N ASN A 126 9.41 0.27 8.05
CA ASN A 126 8.38 -0.72 7.80
C ASN A 126 8.98 -2.11 7.47
N LEU A 127 8.10 -3.07 7.15
CA LEU A 127 8.48 -4.43 6.81
C LEU A 127 9.52 -4.50 5.68
N ARG A 128 9.55 -3.55 4.73
CA ARG A 128 10.55 -3.53 3.65
C ARG A 128 11.97 -3.34 4.21
N ASP A 129 12.13 -2.49 5.21
CA ASP A 129 13.43 -2.24 5.84
C ASP A 129 13.92 -3.48 6.58
N LEU A 130 13.02 -4.15 7.29
CA LEU A 130 13.30 -5.42 7.95
C LEU A 130 13.68 -6.53 6.96
N LEU A 131 12.94 -6.68 5.86
CA LEU A 131 13.26 -7.64 4.80
C LEU A 131 14.64 -7.34 4.17
N ARG A 132 14.94 -6.05 3.94
CA ARG A 132 16.24 -5.66 3.39
C ARG A 132 17.37 -5.94 4.37
N TRP A 133 17.17 -5.68 5.66
CA TRP A 133 18.14 -6.00 6.70
C TRP A 133 18.37 -7.53 6.76
N ALA A 134 17.31 -8.34 6.77
CA ALA A 134 17.43 -9.79 6.80
C ALA A 134 18.22 -10.32 5.60
N GLN A 135 17.92 -9.82 4.41
CA GLN A 135 18.64 -10.14 3.19
C GLN A 135 20.14 -9.86 3.30
N LEU A 136 20.52 -8.68 3.81
CA LEU A 136 21.93 -8.29 3.98
C LEU A 136 22.64 -9.16 5.02
N THR A 137 21.96 -9.51 6.12
CA THR A 137 22.53 -10.40 7.14
C THR A 137 22.85 -11.77 6.55
N VAL A 138 21.97 -12.31 5.69
CA VAL A 138 22.20 -13.58 4.98
C VAL A 138 23.34 -13.49 3.97
N GLU A 139 23.47 -12.38 3.23
CA GLU A 139 24.55 -12.21 2.23
C GLU A 139 25.96 -12.12 2.83
N VAL A 140 26.06 -11.70 4.11
CA VAL A 140 27.34 -11.50 4.82
C VAL A 140 27.70 -12.69 5.72
N SER A 141 26.76 -13.62 5.93
CA SER A 141 26.95 -14.84 6.75
C SER A 141 27.49 -16.01 5.92
#